data_AF-A0A8J6QJQ3-F1
#
_entry.id   AF-A0A8J6QJQ3-F1
#
_cell.length_a   1.000
_cell.length_b   1.000
_cell.length_c   1.000
_cell.angle_alpha   90.00
_cell.angle_beta   90.00
_cell.angle_gamma   90.00
#
_symmetry.space_group_name_H-M   'P 1'
#
loop_
_entity.id
_entity.type
_entity.pdbx_description
1 polymer ?
#
loop_
_entity_poly.entity_id
_entity_poly.type
_entity_poly.pdbx_seq_one_letter_code
_entity_poly.pdbx_strand_id
1 'polypeptide(L)'
;MKTVALVIGHKKTSPGAVNATSGLTEFVFNEKLSLDIEGQIHGVNLQRVYRRTYTSLPNDLNELNPALIVSLHCNAFNTEVSGTEVLYYHKSTKGKLAARLLNDHLVGALGLHNRGARPKTSEDRGGYLLKNTNAPCVIAEPFFIDNDNDLAIAQEKYAELVLAYVEAIVSIVKEIS
;
A
#
# COMPACT_ATOMS: atom_id res chain seq x y z
N MET A 1 -3.20 -21.90 3.77
CA MET A 1 -3.42 -20.64 3.04
C MET A 1 -2.12 -19.86 3.00
N LYS A 2 -1.83 -19.13 1.92
CA LYS A 2 -0.62 -18.29 1.85
C LYS A 2 -0.79 -17.06 2.76
N THR A 3 0.26 -16.70 3.48
CA THR A 3 0.26 -15.51 4.35
C THR A 3 0.50 -14.25 3.50
N VAL A 4 -0.24 -13.18 3.76
CA VAL A 4 -0.01 -11.85 3.20
C VAL A 4 0.27 -10.90 4.35
N ALA A 5 1.40 -10.21 4.31
CA ALA A 5 1.69 -9.17 5.29
C ALA A 5 1.13 -7.83 4.80
N LEU A 6 0.21 -7.25 5.56
CA LEU A 6 -0.38 -5.94 5.31
C LEU A 6 0.24 -4.93 6.27
N VAL A 7 1.21 -4.16 5.79
CA VAL A 7 1.91 -3.17 6.60
C VAL A 7 1.08 -1.89 6.66
N ILE A 8 0.80 -1.41 7.87
CA ILE A 8 0.25 -0.08 8.07
C ILE A 8 1.42 0.90 8.02
N GLY A 9 1.47 1.71 6.96
CA GLY A 9 2.45 2.78 6.84
C GLY A 9 2.40 3.71 8.05
N HIS A 10 3.56 4.21 8.46
CA HIS A 10 3.66 5.14 9.59
C HIS A 10 3.31 4.55 10.96
N LYS A 11 3.17 5.38 11.99
CA LYS A 11 2.72 4.98 13.35
C LYS A 11 2.06 6.15 14.06
N LYS A 12 1.24 5.89 15.07
CA LYS A 12 0.52 6.93 15.83
C LYS A 12 1.38 8.12 16.29
N THR A 13 2.63 7.90 16.71
CA THR A 13 3.54 8.96 17.16
C THR A 13 4.34 9.65 16.04
N SER A 14 4.24 9.16 14.80
CA SER A 14 4.88 9.71 13.59
C SER A 14 3.98 9.33 12.40
N PRO A 15 2.84 10.02 12.24
CA PRO A 15 1.68 9.51 11.51
C PRO A 15 1.79 9.66 9.99
N GLY A 16 2.88 10.23 9.49
CA GLY A 16 3.08 10.47 8.07
C GLY A 16 2.47 11.79 7.63
N ALA A 17 2.04 11.84 6.37
CA ALA A 17 1.40 13.04 5.83
C ALA A 17 0.06 13.32 6.52
N VAL A 18 -0.34 14.59 6.53
CA VAL A 18 -1.59 15.06 7.14
C VAL A 18 -2.27 15.96 6.14
N ASN A 19 -3.56 15.71 5.90
CA ASN A 19 -4.40 16.64 5.16
C ASN A 19 -4.66 17.88 6.03
N ALA A 20 -4.28 19.06 5.56
CA ALA A 20 -4.38 20.29 6.35
C ALA A 20 -5.84 20.70 6.64
N THR A 21 -6.76 20.41 5.72
CA THR A 21 -8.18 20.82 5.81
C THR A 21 -8.97 19.96 6.80
N SER A 22 -8.82 18.63 6.72
CA SER A 22 -9.57 17.67 7.55
C SER A 22 -8.85 17.26 8.84
N GLY A 23 -7.53 17.46 8.92
CA GLY A 23 -6.68 16.94 9.99
C GLY A 23 -6.46 15.43 9.92
N LEU A 24 -6.93 14.75 8.86
CA LEU A 24 -6.77 13.32 8.69
C LEU A 24 -5.31 12.98 8.39
N THR A 25 -4.74 12.07 9.18
CA THR A 25 -3.37 11.60 8.98
C THR A 25 -3.32 10.31 8.16
N GLU A 26 -2.21 10.12 7.44
CA GLU A 26 -1.93 8.91 6.65
C GLU A 26 -2.02 7.64 7.51
N PHE A 27 -1.44 7.62 8.71
CA PHE A 27 -1.52 6.47 9.62
C PHE A 27 -2.96 6.13 9.98
N VAL A 28 -3.79 7.12 10.34
CA VAL A 28 -5.19 6.90 10.75
C VAL A 28 -6.02 6.35 9.58
N PHE A 29 -5.84 6.88 8.37
CA PHE A 29 -6.52 6.37 7.19
C PHE A 29 -6.14 4.91 6.90
N ASN A 30 -4.82 4.62 6.90
CA ASN A 30 -4.32 3.27 6.58
C ASN A 30 -4.62 2.25 7.68
N GLU A 31 -4.67 2.66 8.95
CA GLU A 31 -5.10 1.78 10.05
C GLU A 31 -6.55 1.35 9.86
N LYS A 32 -7.46 2.28 9.58
CA LYS A 32 -8.87 1.95 9.27
C LYS A 32 -8.97 1.05 8.04
N LEU A 33 -8.30 1.43 6.94
CA LEU A 33 -8.29 0.66 5.70
C LEU A 33 -7.81 -0.78 5.93
N SER A 34 -6.77 -0.98 6.75
CA SER A 34 -6.25 -2.31 7.06
C SER A 34 -7.26 -3.20 7.78
N LEU A 35 -8.05 -2.63 8.70
CA LEU A 35 -9.10 -3.35 9.45
C LEU A 35 -10.23 -3.79 8.51
N ASP A 36 -10.66 -2.91 7.61
CA ASP A 36 -11.76 -3.20 6.70
C ASP A 36 -11.36 -4.21 5.62
N ILE A 37 -10.10 -4.18 5.15
CA ILE A 37 -9.54 -5.24 4.28
C ILE A 37 -9.51 -6.57 5.03
N GLU A 38 -8.99 -6.61 6.26
CA GLU A 38 -8.93 -7.81 7.09
C GLU A 38 -10.32 -8.43 7.31
N GLY A 39 -11.36 -7.61 7.51
CA GLY A 39 -12.73 -8.07 7.70
C GLY A 39 -13.40 -8.67 6.46
N GLN A 40 -12.91 -8.35 5.25
CA GLN A 40 -13.53 -8.78 3.99
C GLN A 40 -12.69 -9.80 3.22
N ILE A 41 -11.40 -9.92 3.50
CA ILE A 41 -10.51 -10.77 2.73
C ILE A 41 -10.68 -12.26 3.08
N HIS A 42 -10.78 -13.08 2.04
CA HIS A 42 -10.88 -14.54 2.15
C HIS A 42 -9.89 -15.24 1.20
N GLY A 43 -9.52 -16.49 1.51
CA GLY A 43 -8.62 -17.29 0.68
C GLY A 43 -7.11 -17.06 0.92
N VAL A 44 -6.76 -16.08 1.74
CA VAL A 44 -5.39 -15.84 2.24
C VAL A 44 -5.40 -15.64 3.75
N ASN A 45 -4.25 -15.85 4.39
CA ASN A 45 -4.05 -15.51 5.80
C ASN A 45 -3.45 -14.11 5.87
N LEU A 46 -4.28 -13.09 6.11
CA LEU A 46 -3.81 -11.71 6.22
C LEU A 46 -3.24 -11.45 7.62
N GLN A 47 -2.02 -10.91 7.68
CA GLN A 47 -1.38 -10.48 8.92
C GLN A 47 -1.10 -8.99 8.84
N ARG A 48 -1.81 -8.21 9.66
CA ARG A 48 -1.54 -6.78 9.83
C ARG A 48 -0.23 -6.57 10.60
N VAL A 49 0.64 -5.71 10.07
CA VAL A 49 1.98 -5.45 10.63
C VAL A 49 2.15 -3.97 10.95
N TYR A 50 2.48 -3.69 12.21
CA TYR A 50 2.80 -2.36 12.70
C TYR A 50 4.31 -2.23 12.84
N ARG A 51 4.90 -1.20 12.21
CA ARG A 51 6.36 -1.01 12.28
C ARG A 51 6.81 -0.58 13.68
N ARG A 52 7.85 -1.22 14.21
CA ARG A 52 8.58 -0.72 15.39
C ARG A 52 9.48 0.44 14.98
N THR A 53 10.40 0.14 14.07
CA THR A 53 11.27 1.08 13.36
C THR A 53 11.25 0.77 11.87
N TYR A 54 11.61 1.73 11.03
CA TYR A 54 11.70 1.48 9.59
C TYR A 54 12.84 0.51 9.24
N THR A 55 13.94 0.54 10.01
CA THR A 55 15.11 -0.32 9.79
C THR A 55 14.85 -1.78 10.18
N SER A 56 14.05 -2.05 11.24
CA SER A 56 13.73 -3.43 11.64
C SER A 56 12.65 -4.07 10.78
N LEU A 57 11.80 -3.26 10.13
CA LEU A 57 10.59 -3.72 9.46
C LEU A 57 10.83 -4.84 8.42
N PRO A 58 11.86 -4.81 7.56
CA PRO A 58 12.10 -5.92 6.63
C PRO A 58 12.38 -7.26 7.32
N ASN A 59 13.13 -7.26 8.43
CA ASN A 59 13.39 -8.46 9.20
C ASN A 59 12.11 -8.97 9.87
N ASP A 60 11.36 -8.06 10.52
CA ASP A 60 10.06 -8.36 11.14
C ASP A 60 9.11 -9.02 10.10
N LEU A 61 9.13 -8.56 8.85
CA LEU A 61 8.32 -9.12 7.75
C LEU A 61 8.84 -10.47 7.24
N ASN A 62 10.16 -10.62 7.12
CA ASN A 62 10.78 -11.85 6.65
C ASN A 62 10.53 -13.02 7.61
N GLU A 63 10.46 -12.76 8.92
CA GLU A 63 10.11 -13.74 9.95
C GLU A 63 8.70 -14.33 9.77
N LEU A 64 7.76 -13.57 9.18
CA LEU A 64 6.40 -14.04 8.89
C LEU A 64 6.34 -14.99 7.68
N ASN A 65 7.43 -15.07 6.91
CA ASN A 65 7.52 -15.80 5.64
C ASN A 65 6.29 -15.60 4.72
N PRO A 66 5.90 -14.35 4.41
CA PRO A 66 4.70 -14.08 3.62
C PRO A 66 4.92 -14.43 2.14
N ALA A 67 3.83 -14.71 1.42
CA ALA A 67 3.86 -14.84 -0.03
C ALA A 67 3.84 -13.49 -0.74
N LEU A 68 3.30 -12.45 -0.10
CA LEU A 68 3.19 -11.08 -0.58
C LEU A 68 3.24 -10.10 0.59
N ILE A 69 3.89 -8.96 0.38
CA ILE A 69 3.87 -7.82 1.30
C ILE A 69 3.25 -6.63 0.59
N VAL A 70 2.21 -6.05 1.18
CA VAL A 70 1.58 -4.79 0.72
C VAL A 70 1.72 -3.77 1.84
N SER A 71 2.42 -2.67 1.58
CA SER A 71 2.53 -1.54 2.52
C SER A 71 1.56 -0.44 2.12
N LEU A 72 0.58 -0.18 2.99
CA LEU A 72 -0.44 0.85 2.79
C LEU A 72 0.13 2.23 3.13
N HIS A 73 0.05 3.14 2.17
CA HIS A 73 0.50 4.52 2.29
C HIS A 73 -0.49 5.47 1.62
N CYS A 74 -0.29 6.77 1.82
CA CYS A 74 -0.89 7.81 1.00
C CYS A 74 0.24 8.73 0.54
N ASN A 75 0.22 9.15 -0.73
CA ASN A 75 1.25 10.06 -1.20
C ASN A 75 1.04 11.47 -0.62
N ALA A 76 2.07 12.30 -0.67
CA ALA A 76 1.98 13.73 -0.39
C ALA A 76 3.12 14.49 -1.05
N PHE A 77 2.84 15.68 -1.57
CA PHE A 77 3.85 16.50 -2.22
C PHE A 77 3.65 18.00 -2.02
N ASN A 78 2.65 18.60 -2.68
CA ASN A 78 2.47 20.06 -2.73
C ASN A 78 0.99 20.47 -2.80
N THR A 79 0.06 19.61 -2.36
CA THR A 79 -1.41 19.80 -2.42
C THR A 79 -2.07 19.80 -3.82
N GLU A 80 -1.29 19.94 -4.90
CA GLU A 80 -1.81 20.00 -6.28
C GLU A 80 -1.69 18.65 -7.01
N VAL A 81 -0.66 17.87 -6.70
CA VAL A 81 -0.45 16.58 -7.37
C VAL A 81 -1.56 15.60 -6.97
N SER A 82 -2.02 14.84 -7.96
CA SER A 82 -3.07 13.84 -7.85
C SER A 82 -2.62 12.53 -8.50
N GLY A 83 -3.23 11.43 -8.08
CA GLY A 83 -3.20 10.16 -8.80
C GLY A 83 -2.74 8.97 -7.99
N THR A 84 -2.85 7.80 -8.62
CA THR A 84 -2.53 6.49 -8.04
C THR A 84 -1.19 6.00 -8.56
N GLU A 85 -0.28 5.64 -7.65
CA GLU A 85 0.93 4.87 -7.97
C GLU A 85 1.14 3.69 -7.01
N VAL A 86 1.81 2.65 -7.50
CA VAL A 86 2.27 1.53 -6.67
C VAL A 86 3.76 1.31 -6.91
N LEU A 87 4.55 1.36 -5.84
CA LEU A 87 6.00 1.30 -5.89
C LEU A 87 6.48 -0.15 -5.77
N TYR A 88 7.52 -0.51 -6.51
CA TYR A 88 8.17 -1.82 -6.43
C TYR A 88 9.69 -1.71 -6.58
N TYR A 89 10.44 -2.69 -6.06
CA TYR A 89 11.88 -2.72 -6.29
C TYR A 89 12.18 -3.02 -7.76
N HIS A 90 12.97 -2.16 -8.41
CA HIS A 90 13.18 -2.20 -9.87
C HIS A 90 13.72 -3.53 -10.41
N LYS A 91 14.42 -4.34 -9.60
CA LYS A 91 14.91 -5.68 -9.98
C LYS A 91 13.96 -6.84 -9.64
N SER A 92 12.83 -6.56 -9.00
CA SER A 92 11.86 -7.59 -8.60
C SER A 92 10.81 -7.81 -9.69
N THR A 93 10.95 -8.89 -10.46
CA THR A 93 9.96 -9.26 -11.50
C THR A 93 8.58 -9.54 -10.89
N LYS A 94 8.53 -10.28 -9.78
CA LYS A 94 7.27 -10.54 -9.05
C LYS A 94 6.71 -9.26 -8.42
N GLY A 95 7.57 -8.40 -7.88
CA GLY A 95 7.16 -7.09 -7.35
C GLY A 95 6.58 -6.18 -8.44
N LYS A 96 7.16 -6.18 -9.64
CA LYS A 96 6.62 -5.45 -10.80
C LYS A 96 5.23 -5.93 -11.20
N LEU A 97 5.02 -7.25 -11.25
CA LEU A 97 3.71 -7.84 -11.54
C LEU A 97 2.69 -7.46 -10.46
N ALA A 98 3.04 -7.63 -9.19
CA ALA A 98 2.19 -7.27 -8.06
C ALA A 98 1.81 -5.78 -8.09
N ALA A 99 2.78 -4.89 -8.33
CA ALA A 99 2.53 -3.46 -8.38
C ALA A 99 1.62 -3.06 -9.54
N ARG A 100 1.80 -3.66 -10.72
CA ARG A 100 0.90 -3.43 -11.87
C ARG A 100 -0.53 -3.84 -11.54
N LEU A 101 -0.72 -5.09 -11.08
CA LEU A 101 -2.04 -5.62 -10.77
C LEU A 101 -2.73 -4.79 -9.69
N LEU A 102 -2.02 -4.45 -8.61
CA LEU A 102 -2.58 -3.62 -7.54
C LEU A 102 -2.94 -2.22 -8.07
N ASN A 103 -2.05 -1.58 -8.82
CA ASN A 103 -2.30 -0.26 -9.40
C ASN A 103 -3.54 -0.26 -10.30
N ASP A 104 -3.72 -1.28 -11.15
CA ASP A 104 -4.86 -1.37 -12.06
C ASP A 104 -6.20 -1.43 -11.28
N HIS A 105 -6.27 -2.18 -10.17
CA HIS A 105 -7.48 -2.24 -9.32
C HIS A 105 -7.73 -0.91 -8.60
N LEU A 106 -6.69 -0.28 -8.06
CA LEU A 106 -6.82 0.99 -7.34
C LEU A 106 -7.26 2.13 -8.25
N VAL A 107 -6.73 2.19 -9.48
CA VAL A 107 -7.16 3.13 -10.52
C VAL A 107 -8.61 2.87 -10.91
N GLY A 108 -9.00 1.59 -11.08
CA GLY A 108 -10.38 1.21 -11.40
C GLY A 108 -11.38 1.66 -10.33
N ALA A 109 -11.03 1.51 -9.05
CA ALA A 109 -11.87 1.94 -7.94
C ALA A 109 -11.95 3.48 -7.85
N LEU A 110 -10.81 4.17 -7.79
CA LEU A 110 -10.80 5.60 -7.50
C LEU A 110 -11.11 6.46 -8.72
N GLY A 111 -10.75 6.01 -9.93
CA GLY A 111 -10.85 6.79 -11.16
C GLY A 111 -9.89 7.99 -11.20
N LEU A 112 -8.86 8.00 -10.34
CA LEU A 112 -7.83 9.01 -10.31
C LEU A 112 -6.80 8.81 -11.44
N HIS A 113 -5.99 9.83 -11.69
CA HIS A 113 -4.93 9.76 -12.70
C HIS A 113 -4.00 8.57 -12.45
N ASN A 114 -3.85 7.70 -13.45
CA ASN A 114 -2.98 6.53 -13.36
C ASN A 114 -1.52 6.92 -13.55
N ARG A 115 -0.75 6.94 -12.46
CA ARG A 115 0.70 7.23 -12.47
C ARG A 115 1.53 5.95 -12.62
N GLY A 116 0.89 4.79 -12.49
CA GLY A 116 1.40 3.47 -12.83
C GLY A 116 2.22 2.78 -11.75
N ALA A 117 2.68 1.58 -12.08
CA ALA A 117 3.66 0.85 -11.27
C ALA A 117 5.05 1.52 -11.38
N ARG A 118 5.57 2.08 -10.28
CA ARG A 118 6.80 2.87 -10.25
C ARG A 118 7.99 2.05 -9.74
N PRO A 119 9.03 1.83 -10.56
CA PRO A 119 10.25 1.21 -10.07
C PRO A 119 10.97 2.13 -9.07
N LYS A 120 11.57 1.52 -8.04
CA LYS A 120 12.41 2.18 -7.04
C LYS A 120 13.74 1.46 -6.88
N THR A 121 14.82 2.20 -6.72
CA THR A 121 16.14 1.68 -6.32
C THR A 121 16.27 1.67 -4.79
N SER A 122 17.42 1.26 -4.24
CA SER A 122 17.61 1.29 -2.77
C SER A 122 17.65 2.70 -2.19
N GLU A 123 17.99 3.68 -3.03
CA GLU A 123 18.28 5.06 -2.66
C GLU A 123 17.00 5.92 -2.66
N ASP A 124 15.95 5.44 -3.34
CA ASP A 124 14.65 6.09 -3.35
C ASP A 124 13.90 5.93 -2.01
N ARG A 125 13.01 6.88 -1.71
CA ARG A 125 12.05 6.76 -0.60
C ARG A 125 11.22 5.47 -0.77
N GLY A 126 11.15 4.68 0.31
CA GLY A 126 10.51 3.35 0.29
C GLY A 126 11.41 2.22 -0.24
N GLY A 127 12.50 2.54 -0.95
CA GLY A 127 13.40 1.57 -1.58
C GLY A 127 14.05 0.58 -0.63
N TYR A 128 14.38 1.01 0.59
CA TYR A 128 14.93 0.14 1.63
C TYR A 128 14.00 -1.02 1.99
N LEU A 129 12.71 -0.76 2.21
CA LEU A 129 11.73 -1.81 2.50
C LEU A 129 11.61 -2.77 1.31
N LEU A 130 11.39 -2.20 0.12
CA LEU A 130 11.19 -2.97 -1.12
C LEU A 130 12.35 -3.89 -1.46
N LYS A 131 13.59 -3.50 -1.14
CA LYS A 131 14.81 -4.26 -1.44
C LYS A 131 15.12 -5.36 -0.42
N ASN A 132 14.83 -5.13 0.86
CA ASN A 132 15.32 -5.98 1.95
C ASN A 132 14.30 -7.03 2.43
N THR A 133 13.21 -7.25 1.69
CA THR A 133 12.24 -8.31 1.94
C THR A 133 12.46 -9.49 0.99
N ASN A 134 12.34 -10.72 1.49
CA ASN A 134 12.46 -11.94 0.70
C ASN A 134 11.24 -12.17 -0.21
N ALA A 135 10.05 -11.84 0.30
CA ALA A 135 8.81 -11.90 -0.46
C ALA A 135 8.69 -10.68 -1.41
N PRO A 136 7.91 -10.78 -2.50
CA PRO A 136 7.52 -9.62 -3.29
C PRO A 136 6.85 -8.56 -2.39
N CYS A 137 7.41 -7.35 -2.40
CA CYS A 137 6.92 -6.23 -1.62
C CYS A 137 6.52 -5.08 -2.54
N VAL A 138 5.39 -4.46 -2.25
CA VAL A 138 4.90 -3.25 -2.90
C VAL A 138 4.49 -2.20 -1.88
N ILE A 139 4.63 -0.93 -2.23
CA ILE A 139 4.10 0.20 -1.46
C ILE A 139 2.98 0.81 -2.28
N ALA A 140 1.76 0.81 -1.74
CA ALA A 140 0.59 1.33 -2.42
C ALA A 140 0.32 2.77 -2.01
N GLU A 141 0.28 3.67 -2.97
CA GLU A 141 -0.02 5.09 -2.80
C GLU A 141 -1.24 5.43 -3.70
N PRO A 142 -2.46 5.05 -3.27
CA PRO A 142 -3.65 5.10 -4.12
C PRO A 142 -4.08 6.52 -4.48
N PHE A 143 -3.72 7.51 -3.66
CA PHE A 143 -4.05 8.93 -3.82
C PHE A 143 -3.07 9.81 -3.03
N PHE A 144 -3.11 11.12 -3.26
CA PHE A 144 -2.37 12.12 -2.50
C PHE A 144 -3.22 12.68 -1.35
N ILE A 145 -2.84 12.40 -0.09
CA ILE A 145 -3.64 12.82 1.08
C ILE A 145 -3.65 14.33 1.30
N ASP A 146 -2.61 15.03 0.84
CA ASP A 146 -2.52 16.49 0.91
C ASP A 146 -3.30 17.20 -0.21
N ASN A 147 -3.85 16.45 -1.18
CA ASN A 147 -4.76 16.96 -2.20
C ASN A 147 -6.22 16.70 -1.76
N ASP A 148 -6.97 17.78 -1.53
CA ASP A 148 -8.32 17.71 -0.98
C ASP A 148 -9.31 16.97 -1.90
N ASN A 149 -9.13 17.05 -3.23
CA ASN A 149 -9.98 16.35 -4.18
C ASN A 149 -9.69 14.84 -4.20
N ASP A 150 -8.41 14.45 -4.18
CA ASP A 150 -7.99 13.05 -4.07
C ASP A 150 -8.53 12.41 -2.77
N LEU A 151 -8.41 13.11 -1.65
CA LEU A 151 -8.94 12.66 -0.37
C LEU A 151 -10.47 12.52 -0.41
N ALA A 152 -11.18 13.51 -0.96
CA ALA A 152 -12.64 13.45 -1.07
C ALA A 152 -13.08 12.24 -1.89
N ILE A 153 -12.44 11.97 -3.04
CA ILE A 153 -12.71 10.80 -3.87
C ILE A 153 -12.43 9.50 -3.12
N ALA A 154 -11.32 9.42 -2.38
CA ALA A 154 -10.98 8.24 -1.60
C ALA A 154 -11.96 7.97 -0.46
N GLN A 155 -12.56 9.01 0.11
CA GLN A 155 -13.61 8.89 1.14
C GLN A 155 -14.98 8.52 0.54
N GLU A 156 -15.34 9.13 -0.59
CA GLU A 156 -16.57 8.81 -1.32
C GLU A 156 -16.57 7.35 -1.79
N LYS A 157 -15.44 6.90 -2.36
CA LYS A 157 -15.26 5.57 -2.95
C LYS A 157 -14.55 4.58 -2.02
N TYR A 158 -14.71 4.77 -0.71
CA TYR A 158 -13.95 4.03 0.28
C TYR A 158 -14.24 2.52 0.25
N ALA A 159 -15.51 2.14 0.03
CA ALA A 159 -15.90 0.73 -0.04
C ALA A 159 -15.28 0.04 -1.27
N GLU A 160 -15.29 0.71 -2.41
CA GLU A 160 -14.66 0.27 -3.66
C GLU A 160 -13.15 0.15 -3.50
N LEU A 161 -12.51 1.09 -2.77
CA LEU A 161 -11.09 1.02 -2.45
C LEU A 161 -10.77 -0.23 -1.62
N VAL A 162 -11.57 -0.54 -0.59
CA VAL A 162 -11.38 -1.76 0.22
C VAL A 162 -11.50 -3.00 -0.66
N LEU A 163 -12.55 -3.09 -1.49
CA LEU A 163 -12.76 -4.22 -2.39
C LEU A 163 -11.62 -4.36 -3.40
N ALA A 164 -11.12 -3.25 -3.95
CA ALA A 164 -9.97 -3.26 -4.87
C ALA A 164 -8.72 -3.87 -4.23
N TYR A 165 -8.42 -3.55 -2.96
CA TYR A 165 -7.32 -4.21 -2.25
C TYR A 165 -7.58 -5.70 -2.03
N VAL A 166 -8.79 -6.09 -1.61
CA VAL A 166 -9.15 -7.50 -1.39
C VAL A 166 -8.98 -8.32 -2.66
N GLU A 167 -9.56 -7.88 -3.77
CA GLU A 167 -9.50 -8.55 -5.06
C GLU A 167 -8.08 -8.61 -5.61
N ALA A 168 -7.35 -7.48 -5.56
CA ALA A 168 -5.97 -7.40 -6.02
C ALA A 168 -5.06 -8.35 -5.22
N ILE A 169 -5.14 -8.36 -3.89
CA ILE A 169 -4.30 -9.21 -3.05
C ILE A 169 -4.53 -10.69 -3.38
N VAL A 170 -5.78 -11.12 -3.47
CA VAL A 170 -6.12 -12.51 -3.78
C VAL A 170 -5.66 -12.89 -5.19
N SER A 171 -5.84 -12.01 -6.17
CA SER A 171 -5.39 -12.21 -7.55
C SER A 171 -3.85 -12.30 -7.64
N ILE A 172 -3.14 -11.35 -7.04
CA ILE A 172 -1.68 -11.29 -7.02
C ILE A 172 -1.12 -12.56 -6.41
N VAL A 173 -1.64 -13.00 -5.25
CA VAL A 173 -1.16 -14.21 -4.59
C VAL A 173 -1.27 -15.42 -5.52
N LYS A 174 -2.36 -15.56 -6.29
CA LYS A 174 -2.51 -16.66 -7.26
C LYS A 174 -1.49 -16.59 -8.41
N GLU A 175 -1.20 -15.39 -8.91
CA GLU A 175 -0.31 -15.16 -10.06
C GLU A 175 1.19 -15.29 -9.71
N ILE A 176 1.59 -14.92 -8.51
CA ILE A 176 3.00 -15.01 -8.07
C ILE A 176 3.34 -16.36 -7.42
N SER A 177 2.34 -17.24 -7.32
CA SER A 177 2.40 -18.50 -6.59
C SER A 177 3.33 -19.54 -7.17
#